data_AF-A0AAW0KU58-F1
#
_entry.id   AF-A0AAW0KU58-F1
#
_cell.length_a   1.000
_cell.length_b   1.000
_cell.length_c   1.000
_cell.angle_alpha   90.00
_cell.angle_beta   90.00
_cell.angle_gamma   90.00
#
_symmetry.space_group_name_H-M   'P 1'
#
loop_
_entity.id
_entity.type
_entity.pdbx_description
1 polymer ?
#
loop_
_entity_poly.entity_id
_entity_poly.type
_entity_poly.pdbx_seq_one_letter_code
_entity_poly.pdbx_strand_id
1 'polypeptide(L)'
;MFLTEKWLQYLSNHTKAKLTINSFKKGGDGGGPSECDNRYHSDNIPVVALSTGWFNDKKRCSRFITIHGNGRSVKAKVVDECDSTMGCDADRDYQPPCRNHIGDASKAV
;
A
#
# COMPACT_ATOMS: atom_id res chain seq x y z
N MET A 1 3.83 -18.41 -12.31
CA MET A 1 4.90 -18.15 -11.33
C MET A 1 4.91 -16.65 -11.07
N PHE A 2 4.60 -16.22 -9.85
CA PHE A 2 4.69 -14.81 -9.43
C PHE A 2 6.02 -14.60 -8.72
N LEU A 3 6.64 -13.43 -8.93
CA LEU A 3 7.88 -13.05 -8.25
C LEU A 3 7.53 -12.50 -6.87
N THR A 4 8.10 -13.09 -5.82
CA THR A 4 7.98 -12.63 -4.44
C THR A 4 9.30 -11.98 -4.03
N GLU A 5 9.26 -10.75 -3.52
CA GLU A 5 10.47 -9.98 -3.25
C GLU A 5 10.35 -9.15 -1.97
N LYS A 6 11.39 -9.16 -1.14
CA LYS A 6 11.47 -8.46 0.17
C LYS A 6 12.44 -7.27 0.18
N TRP A 7 13.11 -6.96 -0.93
CA TRP A 7 14.23 -6.02 -0.93
C TRP A 7 13.81 -4.61 -0.48
N LEU A 8 14.54 -4.08 0.51
CA LEU A 8 14.54 -2.66 0.86
C LEU A 8 15.07 -1.87 -0.34
N GLN A 9 14.17 -1.37 -1.16
CA GLN A 9 14.56 -0.52 -2.26
C GLN A 9 15.16 0.80 -1.75
N TYR A 10 16.08 1.34 -2.55
CA TYR A 10 16.73 2.63 -2.29
C TYR A 10 15.68 3.74 -2.20
N LEU A 11 15.36 4.14 -0.98
CA LEU A 11 14.49 5.28 -0.72
C LEU A 11 15.30 6.56 -0.93
N SER A 12 14.85 7.37 -1.88
CA SER A 12 15.35 8.73 -2.07
C SER A 12 14.24 9.74 -1.73
N ASN A 13 14.58 11.03 -1.67
CA ASN A 13 13.59 12.10 -1.51
C ASN A 13 12.50 12.07 -2.60
N HIS A 14 12.81 11.53 -3.79
CA HIS A 14 11.87 11.37 -4.90
C HIS A 14 11.92 9.93 -5.42
N THR A 15 11.27 9.03 -4.68
CA THR A 15 11.17 7.63 -5.06
C THR A 15 10.10 7.46 -6.14
N LYS A 16 10.47 6.86 -7.29
CA LYS A 16 9.51 6.54 -8.36
C LYS A 16 8.67 5.34 -7.97
N ALA A 17 7.36 5.44 -8.16
CA ALA A 17 6.40 4.40 -7.82
C ALA A 17 5.34 4.26 -8.91
N LYS A 18 4.72 3.08 -8.98
CA LYS A 18 3.45 2.88 -9.66
C LYS A 18 2.34 3.01 -8.63
N LEU A 19 1.42 3.95 -8.85
CA LEU A 19 0.23 4.08 -8.03
C LEU A 19 -0.87 3.20 -8.60
N THR A 20 -1.52 2.43 -7.73
CA THR A 20 -2.73 1.66 -8.03
C THR A 20 -3.82 2.07 -7.07
N ILE A 21 -5.08 1.83 -7.45
CA ILE A 21 -6.24 2.24 -6.65
C ILE A 21 -6.77 1.01 -5.92
N ASN A 22 -6.93 1.12 -4.61
CA ASN A 22 -7.45 0.11 -3.72
C ASN A 22 -8.56 0.66 -2.82
N SER A 23 -9.49 -0.19 -2.40
CA SER A 23 -10.56 0.14 -1.46
C SER A 23 -10.28 -0.47 -0.09
N PHE A 24 -9.99 0.39 0.90
CA PHE A 24 -9.67 -0.01 2.28
C PHE A 24 -10.89 -0.16 3.20
N LYS A 25 -12.10 -0.03 2.65
CA LYS A 25 -13.35 -0.17 3.42
C LYS A 25 -13.65 -1.65 3.68
N LYS A 26 -14.53 -1.91 4.67
CA LYS A 26 -15.04 -3.26 4.91
C LYS A 26 -15.77 -3.81 3.68
N GLY A 27 -15.40 -5.00 3.23
CA GLY A 27 -15.93 -5.60 2.01
C GLY A 27 -15.48 -4.90 0.72
N GLY A 28 -14.40 -4.13 0.79
CA GLY A 28 -13.69 -3.62 -0.39
C GLY A 28 -12.60 -4.59 -0.87
N ASP A 29 -11.80 -4.12 -1.82
CA ASP A 29 -10.78 -4.93 -2.50
C ASP A 29 -9.57 -5.26 -1.60
N GLY A 30 -9.34 -4.48 -0.54
CA GLY A 30 -8.22 -4.67 0.39
C GLY A 30 -8.36 -5.86 1.35
N GLY A 31 -9.44 -6.63 1.26
CA GLY A 31 -9.67 -7.80 2.11
C GLY A 31 -9.89 -7.44 3.59
N GLY A 32 -8.87 -7.66 4.41
CA GLY A 32 -8.88 -7.45 5.87
C GLY A 32 -8.77 -5.99 6.31
N PRO A 33 -8.87 -5.73 7.63
CA PRO A 33 -8.51 -4.42 8.21
C PRO A 33 -7.02 -4.13 8.04
N SER A 34 -6.64 -2.86 7.95
CA SER A 34 -5.27 -2.46 7.63
C SER A 34 -4.25 -2.74 8.75
N GLU A 35 -3.05 -3.19 8.35
CA GLU A 35 -1.96 -3.72 9.18
C GLU A 35 -1.46 -2.75 10.28
N CYS A 36 -1.58 -1.44 10.07
CA CYS A 36 -1.08 -0.43 11.02
C CYS A 36 -2.00 -0.19 12.22
N ASP A 37 -3.32 -0.30 12.05
CA ASP A 37 -4.29 0.08 13.09
C ASP A 37 -5.48 -0.87 13.25
N ASN A 38 -5.49 -2.00 12.52
CA ASN A 38 -6.55 -3.00 12.52
C ASN A 38 -7.94 -2.41 12.23
N ARG A 39 -8.00 -1.41 11.35
CA ARG A 39 -9.24 -0.72 10.98
C ARG A 39 -9.44 -0.70 9.47
N TYR A 40 -10.70 -0.62 9.09
CA TYR A 40 -11.08 -0.24 7.73
C TYR A 40 -11.08 1.27 7.58
N HIS A 41 -10.75 1.74 6.39
CA HIS A 41 -10.65 3.15 6.04
C HIS A 41 -11.62 3.49 4.91
N SER A 42 -12.27 4.64 4.98
CA SER A 42 -13.20 5.08 3.92
C SER A 42 -12.45 5.38 2.63
N ASP A 43 -13.05 5.10 1.47
CA ASP A 43 -12.50 5.51 0.17
C ASP A 43 -12.31 7.04 0.04
N ASN A 44 -12.95 7.82 0.92
CA ASN A 44 -12.92 9.28 0.94
C ASN A 44 -11.80 9.88 1.81
N ILE A 45 -11.00 9.05 2.49
CA ILE A 45 -9.83 9.54 3.26
C ILE A 45 -8.54 9.16 2.53
N PRO A 46 -7.59 10.09 2.36
CA PRO A 46 -6.37 9.82 1.59
C PRO A 46 -5.43 8.91 2.38
N VAL A 47 -5.53 7.60 2.10
CA VAL A 47 -4.72 6.55 2.72
C VAL A 47 -4.04 5.69 1.68
N VAL A 48 -2.93 5.05 2.08
CA VAL A 48 -2.10 4.25 1.17
C VAL A 48 -1.52 3.02 1.87
N ALA A 49 -1.39 1.93 1.12
CA ALA A 49 -0.58 0.76 1.46
C ALA A 49 0.76 0.83 0.70
N LEU A 50 1.85 0.43 1.34
CA LEU A 50 3.16 0.40 0.71
C LEU A 50 3.64 -1.03 0.52
N SER A 51 4.33 -1.30 -0.59
CA SER A 51 5.04 -2.58 -0.76
C SER A 51 5.92 -2.92 0.44
N THR A 52 6.08 -4.20 0.79
CA THR A 52 6.79 -4.70 1.98
C THR A 52 8.10 -3.96 2.29
N GLY A 53 8.96 -3.79 1.30
CA GLY A 53 10.26 -3.11 1.47
C GLY A 53 10.11 -1.64 1.90
N TRP A 54 9.09 -0.93 1.40
CA TRP A 54 8.82 0.46 1.79
C TRP A 54 8.07 0.56 3.11
N PHE A 55 7.14 -0.37 3.36
CA PHE A 55 6.41 -0.46 4.62
C PHE A 55 7.37 -0.61 5.81
N ASN A 56 8.46 -1.36 5.61
CA ASN A 56 9.62 -1.46 6.49
C ASN A 56 9.21 -1.88 7.91
N ASP A 57 8.57 -3.04 8.01
CA ASP A 57 8.11 -3.65 9.28
C ASP A 57 7.35 -2.63 10.15
N LYS A 58 6.30 -2.02 9.59
CA LYS A 58 5.44 -1.02 10.23
C LYS A 58 6.13 0.30 10.61
N LYS A 59 7.41 0.53 10.32
CA LYS A 59 8.10 1.79 10.68
C LYS A 59 7.50 3.03 10.01
N ARG A 60 6.80 2.86 8.89
CA ARG A 60 6.06 3.94 8.21
C ARG A 60 4.60 4.08 8.64
N CYS A 61 4.09 3.21 9.50
CA CYS A 61 2.70 3.28 9.95
C CYS A 61 2.35 4.63 10.54
N SER A 62 1.17 5.13 10.17
CA SER A 62 0.66 6.44 10.57
C SER A 62 1.53 7.64 10.21
N ARG A 63 2.56 7.46 9.38
CA ARG A 63 3.31 8.56 8.77
C ARG A 63 2.62 9.00 7.49
N PHE A 64 2.74 10.29 7.19
CA PHE A 64 2.28 10.83 5.92
C PHE A 64 3.40 10.77 4.89
N ILE A 65 3.03 10.42 3.66
CA ILE A 65 3.87 10.60 2.48
C ILE A 65 3.23 11.60 1.53
N THR A 66 4.04 12.26 0.73
CA THR A 66 3.56 13.11 -0.35
C THR A 66 3.68 12.35 -1.66
N ILE A 67 2.55 12.15 -2.33
CA ILE A 67 2.50 11.53 -3.66
C ILE A 67 2.47 12.66 -4.68
N HIS A 68 3.31 12.56 -5.70
CA HIS A 68 3.41 13.54 -6.78
C HIS A 68 3.01 12.90 -8.11
N GLY A 69 2.10 13.53 -8.85
CA GLY A 69 1.63 13.03 -10.15
C GLY A 69 0.92 14.11 -10.94
N ASN A 70 1.13 14.15 -12.27
CA ASN A 70 0.48 15.11 -13.18
C ASN A 70 0.56 16.58 -12.73
N GLY A 71 1.71 17.00 -12.17
CA GLY A 71 1.90 18.36 -11.65
C GLY A 71 1.18 18.68 -10.34
N ARG A 72 0.51 17.70 -9.74
CA ARG A 72 -0.20 17.81 -8.46
C ARG A 72 0.51 17.00 -7.37
N SER A 73 0.15 17.31 -6.12
CA SER A 73 0.59 16.56 -4.96
C SER A 73 -0.54 16.36 -3.96
N VAL A 74 -0.48 15.24 -3.24
CA VAL A 74 -1.44 14.89 -2.19
C VAL A 74 -0.69 14.24 -1.03
N LYS A 75 -1.12 14.55 0.20
CA LYS A 75 -0.63 13.86 1.40
C LYS A 75 -1.54 12.68 1.70
N ALA A 76 -0.95 11.49 1.77
CA ALA A 76 -1.65 10.26 2.13
C ALA A 76 -1.04 9.65 3.40
N LYS A 77 -1.89 9.11 4.27
CA LYS A 77 -1.45 8.40 5.48
C LYS A 77 -1.16 6.94 5.13
N VAL A 78 0.01 6.45 5.52
CA VAL A 78 0.33 5.02 5.40
C VAL A 78 -0.45 4.25 6.46
N VAL A 79 -1.32 3.34 6.01
CA VAL A 79 -2.18 2.54 6.89
C VAL A 79 -1.95 1.04 6.74
N ASP A 80 -1.33 0.60 5.65
CA ASP A 80 -1.28 -0.83 5.33
C ASP A 80 0.01 -1.26 4.63
N GLU A 81 0.19 -2.57 4.59
CA GLU A 81 1.19 -3.24 3.77
C GLU A 81 0.55 -3.84 2.52
N CYS A 82 1.16 -3.59 1.37
CA CYS A 82 0.89 -4.35 0.15
C CYS A 82 1.93 -5.47 0.08
N ASP A 83 1.58 -6.65 0.61
CA ASP A 83 2.56 -7.74 0.79
C ASP A 83 3.09 -8.24 -0.57
N SER A 84 4.39 -8.04 -0.78
CA SER A 84 5.09 -8.45 -2.00
C SER A 84 5.81 -9.79 -1.86
N THR A 85 5.66 -10.46 -0.72
CA THR A 85 6.35 -11.71 -0.37
C THR A 85 5.43 -12.93 -0.41
N MET A 86 4.13 -12.73 -0.21
CA MET A 86 3.12 -13.80 -0.18
C MET A 86 1.81 -13.37 -0.85
N GLY A 87 1.04 -14.36 -1.28
CA GLY A 87 -0.23 -14.20 -1.98
C GLY A 87 -0.66 -15.53 -2.61
N CYS A 88 -1.81 -15.53 -3.29
CA CYS A 88 -2.46 -16.73 -3.83
C CYS A 88 -2.85 -17.75 -2.75
N ASP A 89 -3.14 -17.29 -1.54
CA ASP A 89 -3.58 -18.08 -0.40
C ASP A 89 -4.93 -17.58 0.14
N ALA A 90 -5.54 -18.36 1.03
CA ALA A 90 -6.86 -18.06 1.57
C ALA A 90 -6.87 -16.81 2.46
N ASP A 91 -5.75 -16.49 3.11
CA ASP A 91 -5.64 -15.33 4.00
C ASP A 91 -5.62 -14.00 3.21
N ARG A 92 -5.31 -14.08 1.91
CA ARG A 92 -5.21 -12.94 0.98
C ARG A 92 -6.24 -13.02 -0.15
N ASP A 93 -7.37 -13.69 0.08
CA ASP A 93 -8.47 -13.84 -0.89
C ASP A 93 -8.01 -14.39 -2.26
N TYR A 94 -6.95 -15.20 -2.26
CA TYR A 94 -6.28 -15.72 -3.46
C TYR A 94 -5.75 -14.63 -4.42
N GLN A 95 -5.58 -13.40 -3.94
CA GLN A 95 -4.99 -12.31 -4.70
C GLN A 95 -3.49 -12.56 -4.89
N PRO A 96 -2.91 -12.23 -6.06
CA PRO A 96 -1.49 -12.40 -6.29
C PRO A 96 -0.67 -11.47 -5.38
N PRO A 97 0.61 -11.82 -5.10
CA PRO A 97 1.49 -10.93 -4.36
C PRO A 97 1.58 -9.55 -5.01
N CYS A 98 1.67 -8.52 -4.17
CA CYS A 98 1.84 -7.16 -4.61
C CYS A 98 3.16 -6.99 -5.38
N ARG A 99 3.19 -6.12 -6.40
CA ARG A 99 4.47 -5.84 -7.06
C ARG A 99 5.28 -4.84 -6.25
N ASN A 100 6.58 -4.99 -6.36
CA ASN A 100 7.53 -3.99 -5.92
C ASN A 100 7.34 -2.64 -6.64
N HIS A 101 7.67 -1.55 -5.95
CA HIS A 101 7.42 -0.16 -6.36
C HIS A 101 5.95 0.27 -6.42
N ILE A 102 5.03 -0.46 -5.76
CA ILE A 102 3.61 -0.11 -5.74
C ILE A 102 3.23 0.62 -4.46
N GLY A 103 2.42 1.67 -4.62
CA GLY A 103 1.56 2.20 -3.57
C GLY A 103 0.10 1.95 -3.94
N ASP A 104 -0.64 1.23 -3.11
CA ASP A 104 -2.08 1.04 -3.26
C ASP A 104 -2.80 2.15 -2.52
N ALA A 105 -3.49 3.02 -3.22
CA ALA A 105 -4.09 4.22 -2.65
C ALA A 105 -5.60 4.20 -2.70
N SER A 106 -6.23 4.79 -1.69
CA SER A 106 -7.67 5.05 -1.68
C SER A 106 -8.07 5.97 -2.85
N LYS A 107 -9.34 5.93 -3.25
CA LYS A 107 -9.90 6.81 -4.30
C LYS A 107 -9.73 8.31 -4.04
N ALA A 108 -9.53 8.72 -2.79
CA ALA A 108 -9.30 10.11 -2.41
C ALA A 108 -7.88 10.65 -2.71
N VAL A 109 -6.94 9.78 -3.07
CA VAL A 109 -5.55 10.13 -3.45
C VAL A 109 -5.49 10.41 -4.94
#